data_AF-A0A936G7L5-F1
#
_entry.id   AF-A0A936G7L5-F1
#
_cell.length_a   1.000
_cell.length_b   1.000
_cell.length_c   1.000
_cell.angle_alpha   90.00
_cell.angle_beta   90.00
_cell.angle_gamma   90.00
#
_symmetry.space_group_name_H-M   'P 1'
#
loop_
_entity.id
_entity.type
_entity.pdbx_description
1 polymer ?
#
loop_
_entity_poly.entity_id
_entity_poly.type
_entity_poly.pdbx_seq_one_letter_code
_entity_poly.pdbx_strand_id
1 'polypeptide(L)'
;MTLPLTAVDTSSLRLWIATHIEEYGSAEGVLRAAATTALDELIPIDAQQKEDDQALTVRALLRELFKDELSDGLLDSLASALQAHIMPQNDLIVISLFFIQHVLPHLDAGPGWMLILLRDMCYENPQNGEVRNRVKINGGYAEIAGWLGMSRPRTIWDWFNEKNGAKHSEPGMFKNPVVRVFMREVAGPKSEDFARSARTFDVLIEDLPHEILEAALTDNLAGLTAGRDATFTIGMTPLADHRDATFTIVVTPFAHYLDATFMIVVTLLADHRDATCIVKSSLTLKPNPLTLKPLTLNPQPLQEPENETSPATSKSGRVGNMAFWDFDFLMSNNSVNPGSKVNLLKTNKKFGRSIASLSAGFVSWLLYAYSPVGSKISDPVGLAVKRLCENVSAGAGGDFNRLAKLTPYALRSLFDADMAGVDLGESQEAGIYKLNFHDLQAIHKQELYRRLFGDPEDE
;
A
#
# COMPACT_ATOMS: atom_id res chain seq x y z
N MET A 1 21.68 7.59 -15.24
CA MET A 1 22.22 8.02 -13.93
C MET A 1 22.50 6.77 -13.14
N THR A 2 23.66 6.69 -12.49
CA THR A 2 24.09 5.50 -11.74
C THR A 2 23.94 5.79 -10.25
N LEU A 3 23.22 4.94 -9.52
CA LEU A 3 23.03 5.11 -8.09
C LEU A 3 24.35 4.83 -7.34
N PRO A 4 24.64 5.59 -6.26
CA PRO A 4 25.75 5.27 -5.38
C PRO A 4 25.49 3.97 -4.62
N LEU A 5 26.54 3.20 -4.38
CA LEU A 5 26.52 2.11 -3.41
C LEU A 5 26.32 2.66 -2.00
N THR A 6 25.84 1.83 -1.09
CA THR A 6 25.82 2.24 0.32
C THR A 6 27.24 2.43 0.84
N ALA A 7 27.39 3.11 1.98
CA ALA A 7 28.70 3.36 2.57
C ALA A 7 29.45 2.05 2.90
N VAL A 8 28.72 1.07 3.45
CA VAL A 8 29.21 -0.28 3.74
C VAL A 8 29.63 -0.98 2.46
N ASP A 9 28.77 -0.99 1.44
CA ASP A 9 29.05 -1.69 0.18
C ASP A 9 30.22 -1.07 -0.57
N THR A 10 30.35 0.26 -0.49
CA THR A 10 31.50 0.99 -1.04
C THR A 10 32.78 0.53 -0.36
N SER A 11 32.78 0.42 0.98
CA SER A 11 33.92 -0.03 1.76
C SER A 11 34.24 -1.51 1.55
N SER A 12 33.23 -2.38 1.45
CA SER A 12 33.39 -3.80 1.13
C SER A 12 34.01 -4.00 -0.24
N LEU A 13 33.48 -3.33 -1.26
CA LEU A 13 34.02 -3.40 -2.62
C LEU A 13 35.46 -2.84 -2.67
N ARG A 14 35.73 -1.72 -2.00
CA ARG A 14 37.08 -1.14 -1.90
C ARG A 14 38.05 -2.12 -1.23
N LEU A 15 37.64 -2.76 -0.14
CA LEU A 15 38.45 -3.73 0.58
C LEU A 15 38.73 -4.97 -0.26
N TRP A 16 37.72 -5.50 -0.96
CA TRP A 16 37.88 -6.64 -1.85
C TRP A 16 38.88 -6.33 -2.97
N ILE A 17 38.74 -5.17 -3.63
CA ILE A 17 39.68 -4.73 -4.67
C ILE A 17 41.10 -4.60 -4.12
N ALA A 18 41.27 -3.95 -2.97
CA ALA A 18 42.58 -3.72 -2.37
C ALA A 18 43.28 -5.03 -1.95
N THR A 19 42.51 -6.03 -1.51
CA THR A 19 43.04 -7.34 -1.07
C THR A 19 43.42 -8.25 -2.23
N HIS A 20 42.76 -8.12 -3.39
CA HIS A 20 42.96 -9.02 -4.52
C HIS A 20 43.75 -8.39 -5.69
N ILE A 21 44.14 -7.12 -5.62
CA ILE A 21 44.87 -6.45 -6.71
C ILE A 21 46.22 -7.11 -7.01
N GLU A 22 46.93 -7.58 -5.98
CA GLU A 22 48.21 -8.28 -6.15
C GLU A 22 48.03 -9.67 -6.78
N GLU A 23 46.94 -10.36 -6.44
CA GLU A 23 46.61 -11.69 -6.98
C GLU A 23 46.30 -11.62 -8.48
N TYR A 24 45.52 -10.61 -8.89
CA TYR A 24 45.14 -10.41 -10.30
C TYR A 24 46.14 -9.52 -11.08
N GLY A 25 47.23 -9.11 -10.44
CA GLY A 25 48.43 -8.50 -11.04
C GLY A 25 48.29 -7.10 -11.64
N SER A 26 47.08 -6.57 -11.79
CA SER A 26 46.82 -5.23 -12.35
C SER A 26 45.44 -4.68 -11.99
N ALA A 27 45.28 -3.36 -12.08
CA ALA A 27 43.99 -2.68 -11.93
C ALA A 27 42.94 -3.19 -12.95
N GLU A 28 43.33 -3.45 -14.20
CA GLU A 28 42.41 -4.04 -15.17
C GLU A 28 42.02 -5.48 -14.78
N GLY A 29 43.00 -6.29 -14.35
CA GLY A 29 42.80 -7.68 -13.96
C GLY A 29 41.82 -7.82 -12.81
N VAL A 30 42.02 -7.06 -11.72
CA VAL A 30 41.16 -7.14 -10.53
C VAL A 30 39.74 -6.65 -10.82
N LEU A 31 39.56 -5.66 -11.69
CA LEU A 31 38.23 -5.16 -12.05
C LEU A 31 37.47 -6.11 -12.98
N ARG A 32 38.17 -6.78 -13.89
CA ARG A 32 37.58 -7.86 -14.71
C ARG A 32 37.18 -9.04 -13.84
N ALA A 33 38.03 -9.42 -12.89
CA ALA A 33 37.70 -10.46 -11.91
C ALA A 33 36.45 -10.07 -11.11
N ALA A 34 36.44 -8.86 -10.54
CA ALA A 34 35.31 -8.34 -9.77
C ALA A 34 33.99 -8.36 -10.55
N ALA A 35 34.00 -8.09 -11.85
CA ALA A 35 32.79 -8.13 -12.68
C ALA A 35 32.22 -9.56 -12.90
N THR A 36 32.92 -10.59 -12.43
CA THR A 36 32.53 -12.01 -12.55
C THR A 36 32.48 -12.76 -11.21
N THR A 37 33.07 -12.19 -10.15
CA THR A 37 33.04 -12.71 -8.79
C THR A 37 31.62 -12.71 -8.22
N ALA A 38 31.27 -13.68 -7.36
CA ALA A 38 29.95 -13.70 -6.72
C ALA A 38 29.70 -12.45 -5.85
N LEU A 39 28.45 -11.97 -5.80
CA LEU A 39 28.12 -10.69 -5.15
C LEU A 39 28.38 -10.71 -3.64
N ASP A 40 28.11 -11.84 -3.00
CA ASP A 40 28.36 -12.09 -1.57
C ASP A 40 29.84 -12.08 -1.21
N GLU A 41 30.73 -12.38 -2.15
CA GLU A 41 32.18 -12.25 -1.95
C GLU A 41 32.63 -10.79 -2.10
N LEU A 42 32.05 -10.04 -3.04
CA LEU A 42 32.37 -8.62 -3.27
C LEU A 42 31.81 -7.71 -2.17
N ILE A 43 30.59 -8.01 -1.73
CA ILE A 43 29.78 -7.23 -0.80
C ILE A 43 29.14 -8.22 0.18
N PRO A 44 29.86 -8.62 1.24
CA PRO A 44 29.35 -9.56 2.22
C PRO A 44 28.14 -9.01 2.97
N ILE A 45 27.10 -9.83 3.13
CA ILE A 45 25.84 -9.46 3.81
C ILE A 45 26.07 -9.09 5.28
N ASP A 46 27.12 -9.61 5.90
CA ASP A 46 27.50 -9.39 7.30
C ASP A 46 28.53 -8.26 7.50
N ALA A 47 28.83 -7.49 6.44
CA ALA A 47 29.71 -6.34 6.52
C ALA A 47 29.10 -5.24 7.44
N GLN A 48 29.93 -4.70 8.33
CA GLN A 48 29.52 -3.66 9.28
C GLN A 48 29.99 -2.27 8.87
N GLN A 49 29.13 -1.27 9.07
CA GLN A 49 29.47 0.14 8.83
C GLN A 49 30.53 0.64 9.80
N LYS A 50 31.56 1.31 9.26
CA LYS A 50 32.57 2.06 10.01
C LYS A 50 32.29 3.56 9.93
N GLU A 51 32.74 4.32 10.93
CA GLU A 51 32.46 5.77 11.04
C GLU A 51 32.95 6.60 9.84
N ASP A 52 33.98 6.14 9.12
CA ASP A 52 34.57 6.81 7.96
C ASP A 52 34.01 6.35 6.59
N ASP A 53 32.99 5.49 6.56
CA ASP A 53 32.46 4.95 5.31
C ASP A 53 31.68 6.02 4.52
N GLN A 54 31.99 6.14 3.22
CA GLN A 54 31.33 7.08 2.30
C GLN A 54 30.59 6.34 1.18
N ALA A 55 29.36 6.74 0.89
CA ALA A 55 28.60 6.24 -0.26
C ALA A 55 29.15 6.81 -1.58
N LEU A 56 29.58 5.94 -2.50
CA LEU A 56 30.11 6.32 -3.81
C LEU A 56 29.45 5.49 -4.93
N THR A 57 29.33 6.08 -6.12
CA THR A 57 29.03 5.27 -7.32
C THR A 57 30.22 4.38 -7.64
N VAL A 58 29.97 3.20 -8.22
CA VAL A 58 31.04 2.29 -8.69
C VAL A 58 32.07 3.06 -9.51
N ARG A 59 31.62 3.88 -10.46
CA ARG A 59 32.49 4.73 -11.27
C ARG A 59 33.31 5.75 -10.46
N ALA A 60 32.70 6.39 -9.46
CA ALA A 60 33.42 7.35 -8.60
C ALA A 60 34.50 6.65 -7.77
N LEU A 61 34.17 5.50 -7.17
CA LEU A 61 35.12 4.67 -6.44
C LEU A 61 36.29 4.24 -7.34
N LEU A 62 36.00 3.72 -8.54
CA LEU A 62 37.07 3.27 -9.44
C LEU A 62 37.94 4.42 -9.95
N ARG A 63 37.37 5.62 -10.15
CA ARG A 63 38.17 6.82 -10.47
C ARG A 63 39.04 7.26 -9.30
N GLU A 64 38.55 7.17 -8.06
CA GLU A 64 39.38 7.44 -6.88
C GLU A 64 40.56 6.48 -6.79
N LEU A 65 40.35 5.20 -7.12
CA LEU A 65 41.38 4.17 -7.01
C LEU A 65 42.36 4.15 -8.20
N PHE A 66 41.88 4.36 -9.43
CA PHE A 66 42.63 3.98 -10.64
C PHE A 66 42.70 5.05 -11.74
N LYS A 67 42.33 6.31 -11.47
CA LYS A 67 42.37 7.40 -12.48
C LYS A 67 43.74 7.59 -13.14
N ASP A 68 44.83 7.30 -12.42
CA ASP A 68 46.20 7.53 -12.88
C ASP A 68 46.81 6.25 -13.51
N GLU A 69 46.12 5.11 -13.40
CA GLU A 69 46.58 3.80 -13.87
C GLU A 69 45.87 3.31 -15.14
N LEU A 70 44.58 3.64 -15.29
CA LEU A 70 43.75 3.22 -16.42
C LEU A 70 43.30 4.43 -17.24
N SER A 71 43.23 4.26 -18.57
CA SER A 71 42.63 5.28 -19.43
C SER A 71 41.14 5.47 -19.10
N ASP A 72 40.64 6.71 -19.20
CA ASP A 72 39.25 7.05 -18.90
C ASP A 72 38.24 6.13 -19.60
N GLY A 73 38.46 5.80 -20.87
CA GLY A 73 37.57 4.94 -21.65
C GLY A 73 37.53 3.50 -21.15
N LEU A 74 38.67 2.94 -20.77
CA LEU A 74 38.75 1.59 -20.21
C LEU A 74 38.13 1.55 -18.82
N LEU A 75 38.44 2.54 -17.97
CA LEU A 75 37.90 2.65 -16.62
C LEU A 75 36.37 2.78 -16.63
N ASP A 76 35.83 3.63 -17.51
CA ASP A 76 34.36 3.78 -17.64
C ASP A 76 33.70 2.48 -18.14
N SER A 77 34.36 1.72 -19.02
CA SER A 77 33.84 0.42 -19.50
C SER A 77 33.81 -0.64 -18.40
N LEU A 78 34.88 -0.73 -17.59
CA LEU A 78 34.98 -1.67 -16.47
C LEU A 78 34.05 -1.28 -15.33
N ALA A 79 33.95 0.02 -15.03
CA ALA A 79 32.98 0.55 -14.06
C ALA A 79 31.55 0.20 -14.45
N SER A 80 31.22 0.32 -15.75
CA SER A 80 29.88 -0.01 -16.25
C SER A 80 29.59 -1.51 -16.15
N ALA A 81 30.56 -2.36 -16.47
CA ALA A 81 30.42 -3.82 -16.36
C ALA A 81 30.26 -4.27 -14.90
N LEU A 82 31.13 -3.80 -14.02
CA LEU A 82 31.05 -4.09 -12.58
C LEU A 82 29.76 -3.53 -11.98
N GLN A 83 29.34 -2.34 -12.40
CA GLN A 83 28.07 -1.80 -11.97
C GLN A 83 26.88 -2.64 -12.44
N ALA A 84 26.85 -3.08 -13.69
CA ALA A 84 25.78 -3.94 -14.18
C ALA A 84 25.75 -5.32 -13.49
N HIS A 85 26.88 -5.75 -12.93
CA HIS A 85 26.98 -6.95 -12.12
C HIS A 85 26.43 -6.76 -10.71
N ILE A 86 26.81 -5.66 -10.04
CA ILE A 86 26.35 -5.32 -8.68
C ILE A 86 24.88 -4.87 -8.68
N MET A 87 24.47 -4.15 -9.73
CA MET A 87 23.14 -3.56 -9.93
C MET A 87 22.61 -3.99 -11.31
N PRO A 88 22.12 -5.24 -11.46
CA PRO A 88 21.64 -5.76 -12.73
C PRO A 88 20.41 -4.99 -13.24
N GLN A 89 20.25 -4.90 -14.57
CA GLN A 89 19.15 -4.16 -15.21
C GLN A 89 17.75 -4.71 -14.89
N ASN A 90 17.65 -5.93 -14.34
CA ASN A 90 16.41 -6.51 -13.83
C ASN A 90 16.25 -6.21 -12.33
N ASP A 91 16.53 -4.97 -11.94
CA ASP A 91 16.38 -4.52 -10.56
C ASP A 91 14.89 -4.58 -10.17
N LEU A 92 14.60 -5.22 -9.05
CA LEU A 92 13.24 -5.47 -8.60
C LEU A 92 12.92 -4.53 -7.45
N ILE A 93 11.98 -3.62 -7.68
CA ILE A 93 11.35 -2.91 -6.57
C ILE A 93 10.40 -3.88 -5.88
N VAL A 94 10.75 -4.29 -4.66
CA VAL A 94 9.92 -5.16 -3.84
C VAL A 94 8.94 -4.31 -3.04
N ILE A 95 7.65 -4.56 -3.24
CA ILE A 95 6.57 -3.84 -2.55
C ILE A 95 5.80 -4.86 -1.73
N SER A 96 5.58 -4.57 -0.45
CA SER A 96 4.77 -5.44 0.39
C SER A 96 3.32 -5.49 -0.13
N LEU A 97 2.71 -6.67 -0.07
CA LEU A 97 1.28 -6.81 -0.38
C LEU A 97 0.42 -5.96 0.56
N PHE A 98 0.86 -5.83 1.81
CA PHE A 98 0.20 -5.02 2.83
C PHE A 98 0.14 -3.55 2.43
N PHE A 99 1.27 -2.98 1.99
CA PHE A 99 1.35 -1.60 1.52
C PHE A 99 0.34 -1.34 0.40
N ILE A 100 0.28 -2.24 -0.59
CA ILE A 100 -0.64 -2.11 -1.73
C ILE A 100 -2.10 -2.14 -1.27
N GLN A 101 -2.45 -3.01 -0.32
CA GLN A 101 -3.83 -3.22 0.12
C GLN A 101 -4.31 -2.18 1.14
N HIS A 102 -3.42 -1.68 2.00
CA HIS A 102 -3.80 -0.96 3.22
C HIS A 102 -3.20 0.44 3.34
N VAL A 103 -2.09 0.75 2.67
CA VAL A 103 -1.40 2.05 2.81
C VAL A 103 -1.54 2.90 1.55
N LEU A 104 -1.22 2.32 0.39
CA LEU A 104 -1.30 2.98 -0.92
C LEU A 104 -2.68 3.62 -1.22
N PRO A 105 -3.82 3.00 -0.84
CA PRO A 105 -5.15 3.63 -1.01
C PRO A 105 -5.32 4.97 -0.29
N HIS A 106 -4.41 5.35 0.62
CA HIS A 106 -4.45 6.59 1.39
C HIS A 106 -3.38 7.62 1.00
N LEU A 107 -2.45 7.28 0.10
CA LEU A 107 -1.29 8.10 -0.26
C LEU A 107 -1.38 8.81 -1.63
N ASP A 108 -2.43 8.57 -2.42
CA ASP A 108 -2.49 8.90 -3.84
C ASP A 108 -1.39 8.23 -4.69
N ALA A 109 -1.60 8.16 -6.01
CA ALA A 109 -0.67 7.47 -6.92
C ALA A 109 0.71 8.12 -6.97
N GLY A 110 0.77 9.46 -6.95
CA GLY A 110 2.03 10.21 -7.01
C GLY A 110 2.89 10.06 -5.74
N PRO A 111 2.38 10.47 -4.57
CA PRO A 111 3.11 10.30 -3.32
C PRO A 111 3.34 8.83 -2.96
N GLY A 112 2.43 7.92 -3.33
CA GLY A 112 2.62 6.48 -3.20
C GLY A 112 3.81 5.95 -4.00
N TRP A 113 3.94 6.36 -5.27
CA TRP A 113 5.11 5.99 -6.09
C TRP A 113 6.40 6.63 -5.58
N MET A 114 6.35 7.89 -5.13
CA MET A 114 7.49 8.53 -4.46
C MET A 114 7.93 7.75 -3.22
N LEU A 115 7.00 7.32 -2.36
CA LEU A 115 7.33 6.53 -1.16
C LEU A 115 7.99 5.20 -1.51
N ILE A 116 7.49 4.51 -2.53
CA ILE A 116 8.08 3.25 -3.01
C ILE A 116 9.55 3.48 -3.40
N LEU A 117 9.83 4.50 -4.23
CA LEU A 117 11.19 4.83 -4.65
C LEU A 117 12.08 5.26 -3.48
N LEU A 118 11.52 6.00 -2.51
CA LEU A 118 12.25 6.39 -1.31
C LEU A 118 12.58 5.20 -0.40
N ARG A 119 11.64 4.25 -0.24
CA ARG A 119 11.85 3.01 0.53
C ARG A 119 12.88 2.10 -0.12
N ASP A 120 12.93 2.05 -1.44
CA ASP A 120 13.94 1.32 -2.20
C ASP A 120 15.37 1.85 -1.94
N MET A 121 15.49 3.15 -1.63
CA MET A 121 16.75 3.77 -1.18
C MET A 121 17.01 3.64 0.33
N CYS A 122 16.10 3.00 1.07
CA CYS A 122 16.24 2.74 2.50
C CYS A 122 16.71 1.30 2.73
N TYR A 123 17.23 1.04 3.93
CA TYR A 123 17.73 -0.28 4.31
C TYR A 123 17.48 -0.54 5.79
N GLU A 124 17.09 -1.77 6.10
CA GLU A 124 17.00 -2.29 7.47
C GLU A 124 17.78 -3.61 7.54
N ASN A 125 18.68 -3.70 8.52
CA ASN A 125 19.41 -4.92 8.82
C ASN A 125 18.78 -5.61 10.04
N PRO A 126 18.04 -6.71 9.86
CA PRO A 126 17.36 -7.38 10.97
C PRO A 126 18.32 -8.08 11.95
N GLN A 127 19.59 -8.31 11.57
CA GLN A 127 20.58 -8.99 12.40
C GLN A 127 21.24 -8.06 13.41
N ASN A 128 21.48 -6.79 13.05
CA ASN A 128 22.14 -5.82 13.92
C ASN A 128 21.23 -4.62 14.31
N GLY A 129 20.04 -4.51 13.73
CA GLY A 129 19.08 -3.43 13.98
C GLY A 129 19.42 -2.10 13.33
N GLU A 130 20.37 -2.07 12.38
CA GLU A 130 20.71 -0.85 11.64
C GLU A 130 19.57 -0.46 10.71
N VAL A 131 19.11 0.79 10.84
CA VAL A 131 18.05 1.37 10.01
C VAL A 131 18.59 2.60 9.30
N ARG A 132 18.62 2.56 7.98
CA ARG A 132 18.89 3.70 7.09
C ARG A 132 17.62 4.10 6.41
N ASN A 133 16.95 5.06 7.02
CA ASN A 133 15.68 5.57 6.54
C ASN A 133 15.73 7.06 6.18
N ARG A 134 16.94 7.63 6.10
CA ARG A 134 17.17 9.01 5.72
C ARG A 134 17.76 9.09 4.31
N VAL A 135 16.99 9.65 3.39
CA VAL A 135 17.33 9.70 1.96
C VAL A 135 17.62 11.14 1.54
N LYS A 136 18.78 11.37 0.91
CA LYS A 136 19.17 12.68 0.39
C LYS A 136 19.10 12.71 -1.13
N ILE A 137 18.29 13.62 -1.67
CA ILE A 137 18.10 13.84 -3.11
C ILE A 137 18.83 15.09 -3.54
N ASN A 138 19.87 14.94 -4.35
CA ASN A 138 20.78 16.04 -4.68
C ASN A 138 20.16 17.09 -5.62
N GLY A 139 19.33 16.67 -6.58
CA GLY A 139 18.59 17.54 -7.49
C GLY A 139 17.23 18.01 -6.97
N GLY A 140 16.96 17.79 -5.68
CA GLY A 140 15.81 18.32 -4.98
C GLY A 140 14.45 17.88 -5.54
N TYR A 141 13.46 18.77 -5.46
CA TYR A 141 12.11 18.50 -5.96
C TYR A 141 12.05 18.30 -7.48
N ALA A 142 12.98 18.87 -8.23
CA ALA A 142 13.05 18.72 -9.68
C ALA A 142 13.44 17.31 -10.10
N GLU A 143 14.38 16.70 -9.39
CA GLU A 143 14.78 15.30 -9.61
C GLU A 143 13.61 14.35 -9.32
N ILE A 144 12.93 14.54 -8.19
CA ILE A 144 11.76 13.74 -7.81
C ILE A 144 10.64 13.89 -8.85
N ALA A 145 10.34 15.11 -9.30
CA ALA A 145 9.34 15.33 -10.34
C ALA A 145 9.74 14.63 -11.66
N GLY A 146 11.03 14.61 -11.99
CA GLY A 146 11.56 13.88 -13.14
C GLY A 146 11.29 12.38 -13.06
N TRP A 147 11.52 11.74 -11.90
CA TRP A 147 11.21 10.31 -11.70
C TRP A 147 9.74 9.98 -11.94
N LEU A 148 8.86 10.92 -11.58
CA LEU A 148 7.42 10.76 -11.65
C LEU A 148 6.81 11.19 -12.99
N GLY A 149 7.63 11.61 -13.97
CA GLY A 149 7.17 12.13 -15.25
C GLY A 149 6.42 13.46 -15.15
N MET A 150 6.68 14.24 -14.10
CA MET A 150 6.00 15.49 -13.79
C MET A 150 6.87 16.70 -14.15
N SER A 151 6.25 17.73 -14.74
CA SER A 151 6.94 18.95 -15.14
C SER A 151 7.00 20.03 -14.04
N ARG A 152 6.20 19.90 -12.97
CA ARG A 152 6.05 20.93 -11.93
C ARG A 152 6.56 20.44 -10.57
N PRO A 153 7.82 20.79 -10.18
CA PRO A 153 8.42 20.41 -8.90
C PRO A 153 7.64 20.86 -7.66
N ARG A 154 6.93 21.99 -7.77
CA ARG A 154 6.09 22.54 -6.69
C ARG A 154 5.03 21.56 -6.19
N THR A 155 4.53 20.70 -7.07
CA THR A 155 3.52 19.69 -6.72
C THR A 155 4.03 18.73 -5.64
N ILE A 156 5.33 18.39 -5.67
CA ILE A 156 5.94 17.51 -4.66
C ILE A 156 5.91 18.18 -3.29
N TRP A 157 6.28 19.47 -3.23
CA TRP A 157 6.20 20.25 -1.99
C TRP A 157 4.76 20.41 -1.48
N ASP A 158 3.80 20.60 -2.40
CA ASP A 158 2.38 20.75 -2.06
C ASP A 158 1.86 19.46 -1.35
N TRP A 159 2.37 18.27 -1.69
CA TRP A 159 1.99 17.04 -1.00
C TRP A 159 2.28 17.04 0.51
N PHE A 160 3.35 17.71 0.94
CA PHE A 160 3.73 17.78 2.36
C PHE A 160 3.15 19.00 3.08
N ASN A 161 2.89 20.08 2.35
CA ASN A 161 2.69 21.40 2.94
C ASN A 161 1.37 22.06 2.59
N GLU A 162 0.64 21.57 1.59
CA GLU A 162 -0.64 22.15 1.20
C GLU A 162 -1.69 21.91 2.29
N LYS A 163 -2.39 22.99 2.66
CA LYS A 163 -3.42 22.99 3.68
C LYS A 163 -4.78 23.35 3.09
N ASN A 164 -5.82 22.83 3.72
CA ASN A 164 -7.19 23.16 3.42
C ASN A 164 -7.46 24.65 3.70
N GLY A 165 -8.07 25.32 2.72
CA GLY A 165 -8.44 26.73 2.85
C GLY A 165 -9.57 26.95 3.86
N ALA A 166 -9.79 28.22 4.23
CA ALA A 166 -10.78 28.61 5.25
C ALA A 166 -12.23 28.18 4.96
N LYS A 167 -12.55 27.88 3.69
CA LYS A 167 -13.89 27.45 3.25
C LYS A 167 -14.07 25.92 3.19
N HIS A 168 -13.05 25.15 3.53
CA HIS A 168 -13.13 23.68 3.58
C HIS A 168 -13.78 23.21 4.88
N SER A 169 -14.29 21.97 4.93
CA SER A 169 -14.85 21.37 6.14
C SER A 169 -13.83 21.18 7.27
N GLU A 170 -12.54 21.22 6.93
CA GLU A 170 -11.40 20.99 7.84
C GLU A 170 -10.30 22.05 7.59
N PRO A 171 -10.54 23.33 7.91
CA PRO A 171 -9.64 24.42 7.56
C PRO A 171 -8.31 24.34 8.33
N GLY A 172 -7.20 24.66 7.67
CA GLY A 172 -5.86 24.64 8.27
C GLY A 172 -5.22 23.25 8.43
N MET A 173 -5.99 22.19 8.22
CA MET A 173 -5.49 20.81 8.15
C MET A 173 -4.70 20.58 6.86
N PHE A 174 -3.71 19.69 6.90
CA PHE A 174 -2.97 19.29 5.70
C PHE A 174 -3.89 18.50 4.76
N LYS A 175 -3.73 18.71 3.45
CA LYS A 175 -4.51 17.96 2.45
C LYS A 175 -4.13 16.49 2.41
N ASN A 176 -2.84 16.18 2.57
CA ASN A 176 -2.32 14.81 2.54
C ASN A 176 -1.57 14.50 3.84
N PRO A 177 -2.28 14.34 4.97
CA PRO A 177 -1.63 14.16 6.26
C PRO A 177 -0.96 12.78 6.38
N VAL A 178 -1.46 11.76 5.67
CA VAL A 178 -0.89 10.40 5.59
C VAL A 178 0.52 10.42 5.00
N VAL A 179 0.75 11.25 3.97
CA VAL A 179 2.08 11.41 3.33
C VAL A 179 3.13 11.79 4.37
N ARG A 180 2.75 12.63 5.35
CA ARG A 180 3.65 13.13 6.40
C ARG A 180 3.94 12.11 7.50
N VAL A 181 3.17 11.03 7.59
CA VAL A 181 3.43 9.90 8.50
C VAL A 181 4.55 9.03 7.94
N PHE A 182 4.50 8.74 6.63
CA PHE A 182 5.46 7.86 5.98
C PHE A 182 6.70 8.56 5.45
N MET A 183 6.62 9.87 5.17
CA MET A 183 7.72 10.65 4.62
C MET A 183 7.73 12.04 5.22
N ARG A 184 8.88 12.48 5.71
CA ARG A 184 9.05 13.81 6.29
C ARG A 184 10.29 14.47 5.71
N GLU A 185 10.10 15.63 5.09
CA GLU A 185 11.22 16.50 4.74
C GLU A 185 11.92 16.99 6.01
N VAL A 186 13.23 16.74 6.11
CA VAL A 186 14.09 17.28 7.16
C VAL A 186 14.42 18.72 6.80
N ALA A 187 14.17 19.65 7.74
CA ALA A 187 14.43 21.07 7.52
C ALA A 187 15.93 21.30 7.23
N GLY A 188 16.24 21.65 5.97
CA GLY A 188 17.58 22.04 5.54
C GLY A 188 17.82 23.55 5.68
N PRO A 189 19.06 24.00 5.43
CA PRO A 189 19.37 25.43 5.33
C PRO A 189 18.50 26.09 4.25
N LYS A 190 18.25 27.41 4.39
CA LYS A 190 17.46 28.17 3.42
C LYS A 190 18.02 27.94 2.01
N SER A 191 17.16 27.39 1.16
CA SER A 191 17.47 26.96 -0.19
C SER A 191 17.48 28.16 -1.14
N GLU A 192 18.57 28.34 -1.91
CA GLU A 192 18.68 29.38 -2.93
C GLU A 192 17.81 29.08 -4.16
N ASP A 193 17.74 27.81 -4.57
CA ASP A 193 16.86 27.32 -5.64
C ASP A 193 15.84 26.33 -5.08
N PHE A 194 14.57 26.76 -4.97
CA PHE A 194 13.47 25.94 -4.47
C PHE A 194 13.37 24.56 -5.15
N ALA A 195 13.57 24.50 -6.48
CA ALA A 195 13.33 23.30 -7.26
C ALA A 195 14.53 22.35 -7.24
N ARG A 196 15.75 22.87 -7.38
CA ARG A 196 16.96 22.05 -7.59
C ARG A 196 17.85 21.86 -6.37
N SER A 197 17.65 22.64 -5.31
CA SER A 197 18.45 22.47 -4.11
C SER A 197 18.19 21.12 -3.47
N ALA A 198 19.23 20.49 -2.94
CA ALA A 198 19.14 19.19 -2.30
C ALA A 198 18.07 19.15 -1.20
N ARG A 199 17.41 17.99 -1.07
CA ARG A 199 16.36 17.72 -0.09
C ARG A 199 16.64 16.42 0.63
N THR A 200 16.41 16.39 1.93
CA THR A 200 16.58 15.20 2.75
C THR A 200 15.23 14.80 3.32
N PHE A 201 14.91 13.51 3.24
CA PHE A 201 13.66 12.94 3.74
C PHE A 201 13.96 11.86 4.76
N ASP A 202 13.26 11.90 5.89
CA ASP A 202 13.08 10.74 6.77
C ASP A 202 11.90 9.92 6.23
N VAL A 203 12.09 8.62 6.09
CA VAL A 203 11.15 7.67 5.49
C VAL A 203 10.77 6.63 6.53
N LEU A 204 9.53 6.20 6.57
CA LEU A 204 9.11 5.06 7.38
C LEU A 204 9.15 3.80 6.51
N ILE A 205 10.01 2.85 6.89
CA ILE A 205 10.21 1.61 6.15
C ILE A 205 9.05 0.65 6.44
N GLU A 206 8.61 0.64 7.69
CA GLU A 206 7.54 -0.22 8.19
C GLU A 206 6.17 0.19 7.65
N ASP A 207 5.32 -0.80 7.45
CA ASP A 207 3.92 -0.56 7.17
C ASP A 207 3.13 -0.44 8.46
N LEU A 208 2.32 0.61 8.55
CA LEU A 208 1.47 0.84 9.72
C LEU A 208 0.08 0.25 9.49
N PRO A 209 -0.43 -0.58 10.41
CA PRO A 209 -1.83 -0.93 10.50
C PRO A 209 -2.75 0.29 10.46
N HIS A 210 -3.93 0.11 9.88
CA HIS A 210 -4.90 1.17 9.68
C HIS A 210 -5.26 1.89 10.99
N GLU A 211 -5.37 1.14 12.08
CA GLU A 211 -5.72 1.63 13.40
C GLU A 211 -4.63 2.56 13.98
N ILE A 212 -3.36 2.23 13.74
CA ILE A 212 -2.21 3.05 14.15
C ILE A 212 -2.12 4.29 13.25
N LEU A 213 -2.42 4.15 11.96
CA LEU A 213 -2.48 5.28 11.04
C LEU A 213 -3.61 6.26 11.42
N GLU A 214 -4.79 5.75 11.76
CA GLU A 214 -5.91 6.56 12.27
C GLU A 214 -5.53 7.30 13.56
N ALA A 215 -4.89 6.61 14.50
CA ALA A 215 -4.43 7.19 15.76
C ALA A 215 -3.38 8.30 15.54
N ALA A 216 -2.38 8.07 14.68
CA ALA A 216 -1.34 9.05 14.35
C ALA A 216 -1.91 10.33 13.70
N LEU A 217 -3.05 10.22 13.03
CA LEU A 217 -3.70 11.32 12.32
C LEU A 217 -4.73 12.06 13.17
N THR A 218 -5.28 11.42 14.22
CA THR A 218 -6.28 12.04 15.10
C THR A 218 -5.69 13.04 16.10
N ASP A 219 -4.43 12.88 16.51
CA ASP A 219 -3.75 13.82 17.42
C ASP A 219 -3.39 15.18 16.79
N ASN A 220 -3.57 15.33 15.46
CA ASN A 220 -3.36 16.61 14.77
C ASN A 220 -4.65 17.47 14.64
N LEU A 221 -5.75 17.12 15.31
CA LEU A 221 -6.93 17.99 15.38
C LEU A 221 -6.73 19.12 16.42
N ALA A 222 -6.10 20.19 15.94
CA ALA A 222 -6.34 21.58 16.32
C ALA A 222 -6.46 21.90 17.82
N GLY A 223 -5.35 22.26 18.49
CA GLY A 223 -5.52 22.99 19.76
C GLY A 223 -4.34 23.21 20.69
N LEU A 224 -3.17 22.58 20.54
CA LEU A 224 -2.02 22.89 21.38
C LEU A 224 -0.94 23.54 20.53
N THR A 225 -0.78 24.83 20.78
CA THR A 225 0.18 25.75 20.21
C THR A 225 1.57 25.14 20.13
N ALA A 226 2.18 25.24 18.93
CA ALA A 226 3.60 25.51 18.71
C ALA A 226 4.51 25.28 19.94
N GLY A 227 4.90 24.04 20.21
CA GLY A 227 5.73 23.73 21.37
C GLY A 227 6.24 22.30 21.32
N ARG A 228 7.44 22.10 21.86
CA ARG A 228 8.27 20.89 21.84
C ARG A 228 7.73 19.74 22.70
N ASP A 229 6.44 19.43 22.61
CA ASP A 229 5.84 18.38 23.45
C ASP A 229 5.70 17.09 22.65
N ALA A 230 6.33 16.03 23.14
CA ALA A 230 6.27 14.71 22.53
C ALA A 230 4.95 14.03 22.91
N THR A 231 4.01 13.99 21.98
CA THR A 231 2.82 13.14 22.10
C THR A 231 3.18 11.71 21.72
N PHE A 232 2.87 10.75 22.59
CA PHE A 232 3.05 9.32 22.34
C PHE A 232 1.69 8.63 22.44
N THR A 233 1.33 7.89 21.40
CA THR A 233 0.02 7.25 21.25
C THR A 233 0.23 5.75 21.11
N ILE A 234 -0.40 4.96 21.99
CA ILE A 234 -0.34 3.50 21.93
C ILE A 234 -1.62 2.99 21.27
N GLY A 235 -1.51 2.51 20.03
CA GLY A 235 -2.54 1.68 19.40
C GLY A 235 -2.28 0.21 19.73
N MET A 236 -3.29 -0.51 20.21
CA MET A 236 -3.19 -1.96 20.48
C MET A 236 -4.18 -2.72 19.60
N THR A 237 -3.71 -3.82 19.00
CA THR A 237 -4.52 -4.83 18.32
C THR A 237 -4.83 -5.99 19.29
N PRO A 238 -5.73 -6.95 18.96
CA PRO A 238 -6.07 -8.05 19.86
C PRO A 238 -4.82 -8.88 20.25
N LEU A 239 -4.58 -9.02 21.55
CA LEU A 239 -3.37 -9.66 22.08
C LEU A 239 -3.45 -11.19 22.19
N ALA A 240 -4.65 -11.78 22.29
CA ALA A 240 -4.90 -13.23 22.16
C ALA A 240 -6.41 -13.53 22.01
N ASP A 241 -6.75 -14.67 21.41
CA ASP A 241 -8.14 -15.20 21.31
C ASP A 241 -8.57 -16.10 22.50
N HIS A 242 -7.71 -16.28 23.52
CA HIS A 242 -8.03 -17.05 24.73
C HIS A 242 -7.72 -16.30 26.05
N ARG A 243 -8.37 -16.75 27.13
CA ARG A 243 -8.76 -15.98 28.34
C ARG A 243 -7.67 -15.34 29.21
N ASP A 244 -6.37 -15.46 28.90
CA ASP A 244 -5.32 -14.96 29.79
C ASP A 244 -4.23 -14.17 29.04
N ALA A 245 -4.61 -13.12 28.32
CA ALA A 245 -3.67 -12.13 27.79
C ALA A 245 -3.42 -11.02 28.84
N THR A 246 -2.25 -11.05 29.47
CA THR A 246 -1.75 -9.93 30.28
C THR A 246 -0.71 -9.15 29.49
N PHE A 247 -0.92 -7.84 29.34
CA PHE A 247 0.13 -6.91 28.94
C PHE A 247 0.44 -5.97 30.09
N THR A 248 1.72 -5.65 30.26
CA THR A 248 2.19 -4.73 31.30
C THR A 248 2.98 -3.63 30.63
N ILE A 249 2.64 -2.38 30.93
CA ILE A 249 3.43 -1.21 30.54
C ILE A 249 4.20 -0.77 31.78
N VAL A 250 5.52 -0.91 31.76
CA VAL A 250 6.40 -0.45 32.84
C VAL A 250 7.05 0.86 32.39
N VAL A 251 6.86 1.92 33.17
CA VAL A 251 7.36 3.27 32.86
C VAL A 251 8.35 3.71 33.95
N THR A 252 9.54 4.14 33.57
CA THR A 252 10.56 4.77 34.43
C THR A 252 10.42 6.30 34.46
N PRO A 253 11.08 7.05 35.38
CA PRO A 253 10.81 8.48 35.58
C PRO A 253 10.94 9.28 34.28
N PHE A 254 9.85 9.92 33.84
CA PHE A 254 9.78 10.52 32.51
C PHE A 254 10.03 12.04 32.48
N ALA A 255 10.11 12.72 33.64
CA ALA A 255 10.49 14.14 33.71
C ALA A 255 11.08 14.55 35.07
N HIS A 256 12.00 15.53 35.06
CA HIS A 256 12.70 16.08 36.24
C HIS A 256 12.22 17.50 36.67
N TYR A 257 11.18 18.07 36.05
CA TYR A 257 10.61 19.37 36.45
C TYR A 257 9.08 19.35 36.54
N LEU A 258 8.57 20.30 37.32
CA LEU A 258 7.18 20.46 37.77
C LEU A 258 6.18 20.38 36.61
N ASP A 259 5.08 19.67 36.86
CA ASP A 259 3.93 19.40 35.98
C ASP A 259 3.98 18.12 35.12
N ALA A 260 4.56 17.05 35.67
CA ALA A 260 4.35 15.70 35.17
C ALA A 260 3.06 15.09 35.76
N THR A 261 2.01 14.94 34.95
CA THR A 261 0.81 14.17 35.35
C THR A 261 0.73 12.90 34.53
N PHE A 262 0.76 11.75 35.21
CA PHE A 262 0.56 10.43 34.62
C PHE A 262 -0.76 9.87 35.15
N MET A 263 -1.65 9.42 34.26
CA MET A 263 -2.89 8.79 34.69
C MET A 263 -3.29 7.67 33.76
N ILE A 264 -3.33 6.47 34.31
CA ILE A 264 -4.02 5.29 33.78
C ILE A 264 -4.55 4.57 35.01
N VAL A 265 -5.84 4.21 35.08
CA VAL A 265 -6.30 2.92 35.66
C VAL A 265 -7.74 2.64 35.17
N VAL A 266 -7.99 1.38 34.80
CA VAL A 266 -9.31 0.79 34.53
C VAL A 266 -9.43 -0.52 35.33
N THR A 267 -10.64 -0.91 35.76
CA THR A 267 -11.05 -2.33 35.96
C THR A 267 -12.54 -2.49 36.37
N LEU A 268 -13.21 -1.45 36.89
CA LEU A 268 -14.68 -1.34 37.10
C LEU A 268 -15.02 0.17 37.15
N LEU A 269 -15.99 0.71 36.38
CA LEU A 269 -16.15 2.19 36.34
C LEU A 269 -16.89 2.75 37.59
N ALA A 270 -18.08 2.22 37.93
CA ALA A 270 -18.83 2.31 39.21
C ALA A 270 -20.17 1.53 39.07
N ASP A 271 -20.75 1.02 40.16
CA ASP A 271 -22.08 0.35 40.20
C ASP A 271 -23.23 1.31 40.59
N HIS A 272 -23.04 2.62 40.41
CA HIS A 272 -24.06 3.64 40.64
C HIS A 272 -24.01 4.74 39.57
N ARG A 273 -25.18 5.35 39.31
CA ARG A 273 -25.41 6.40 38.31
C ARG A 273 -24.49 7.60 38.58
N ASP A 274 -23.45 7.72 37.76
CA ASP A 274 -22.78 8.96 37.32
C ASP A 274 -21.27 8.72 37.01
N ALA A 275 -20.94 7.60 36.37
CA ALA A 275 -19.61 7.37 35.81
C ALA A 275 -19.66 7.52 34.27
N THR A 276 -18.88 8.45 33.71
CA THR A 276 -18.86 8.75 32.27
C THR A 276 -17.52 8.37 31.64
N CYS A 277 -17.58 7.46 30.66
CA CYS A 277 -16.50 7.15 29.72
C CYS A 277 -16.79 7.83 28.38
N ILE A 278 -15.84 8.59 27.84
CA ILE A 278 -15.98 9.24 26.53
C ILE A 278 -15.13 8.46 25.52
N VAL A 279 -15.78 7.54 24.83
CA VAL A 279 -15.29 6.94 23.59
C VAL A 279 -15.61 7.90 22.47
N LYS A 280 -14.60 8.49 21.82
CA LYS A 280 -14.82 9.29 20.60
C LYS A 280 -15.04 8.33 19.43
N SER A 281 -16.16 8.52 18.73
CA SER A 281 -16.51 7.72 17.56
C SER A 281 -15.52 7.97 16.42
N SER A 282 -15.02 6.87 15.86
CA SER A 282 -14.23 6.73 14.64
C SER A 282 -14.42 7.87 13.62
N LEU A 283 -13.31 8.48 13.21
CA LEU A 283 -13.21 9.29 11.99
C LEU A 283 -12.63 8.39 10.90
N THR A 284 -13.50 7.91 10.01
CA THR A 284 -13.10 7.01 8.92
C THR A 284 -12.10 7.71 7.99
N LEU A 285 -10.85 7.22 7.92
CA LEU A 285 -9.94 7.61 6.85
C LEU A 285 -10.58 7.24 5.51
N LYS A 286 -10.92 8.26 4.71
CA LYS A 286 -11.47 8.02 3.39
C LYS A 286 -10.34 7.52 2.48
N PRO A 287 -10.47 6.37 1.82
CA PRO A 287 -9.53 5.98 0.79
C PRO A 287 -9.56 7.01 -0.34
N ASN A 288 -8.40 7.47 -0.77
CA ASN A 288 -8.29 8.26 -1.97
C ASN A 288 -8.40 7.32 -3.18
N PRO A 289 -9.35 7.57 -4.09
CA PRO A 289 -9.44 6.74 -5.28
C PRO A 289 -8.24 7.01 -6.19
N LEU A 290 -7.35 6.03 -6.30
CA LEU A 290 -6.22 6.03 -7.23
C LEU A 290 -6.73 6.26 -8.66
N THR A 291 -6.78 7.51 -9.09
CA THR A 291 -7.06 7.88 -10.47
C THR A 291 -5.75 7.82 -11.22
N LEU A 292 -5.38 6.61 -11.66
CA LEU A 292 -4.36 6.44 -12.70
C LEU A 292 -4.90 7.10 -13.98
N LYS A 293 -4.59 8.39 -14.17
CA LYS A 293 -4.56 8.94 -15.52
C LYS A 293 -3.40 8.24 -16.22
N PRO A 294 -3.62 7.61 -17.40
CA PRO A 294 -2.52 7.06 -18.15
C PRO A 294 -1.50 8.17 -18.41
N LEU A 295 -0.24 7.93 -18.04
CA LEU A 295 0.88 8.71 -18.55
C LEU A 295 0.86 8.50 -20.07
N THR A 296 0.35 9.50 -20.79
CA THR A 296 0.43 9.54 -22.25
C THR A 296 1.90 9.72 -22.63
N LEU A 297 2.62 8.61 -22.77
CA LEU A 297 3.73 8.54 -23.71
C LEU A 297 3.15 8.93 -25.07
N ASN A 298 3.78 9.92 -25.69
CA ASN A 298 3.36 10.46 -26.98
C ASN A 298 4.26 9.84 -28.05
N PRO A 299 3.95 8.64 -28.60
CA PRO A 299 4.59 8.22 -29.83
C PRO A 299 3.91 8.97 -30.98
N GLN A 300 4.65 9.83 -31.66
CA GLN A 300 4.23 10.33 -32.97
C GLN A 300 4.03 9.14 -33.92
N PRO A 301 2.85 8.98 -34.55
CA PRO A 301 2.68 7.98 -35.61
C PRO A 301 3.02 8.59 -36.96
N LEU A 302 3.82 7.87 -37.75
CA LEU A 302 3.79 8.02 -39.21
C LEU A 302 2.40 7.58 -39.73
N GLN A 303 1.83 8.40 -40.61
CA GLN A 303 0.64 8.11 -41.44
C GLN A 303 0.94 6.94 -42.40
N GLU A 304 0.03 6.13 -42.95
CA GLU A 304 -1.28 6.33 -43.61
C GLU A 304 -2.01 4.94 -43.69
N PRO A 305 -3.14 4.76 -44.43
CA PRO A 305 -4.47 5.33 -44.26
C PRO A 305 -5.57 4.25 -44.10
N GLU A 306 -6.78 4.76 -43.93
CA GLU A 306 -8.10 4.15 -43.67
C GLU A 306 -8.46 2.85 -44.43
N ASN A 307 -9.20 1.96 -43.76
CA ASN A 307 -10.45 1.47 -44.33
C ASN A 307 -11.44 0.98 -43.27
N GLU A 308 -12.69 1.38 -43.46
CA GLU A 308 -13.88 1.11 -42.66
C GLU A 308 -14.18 -0.37 -42.49
N THR A 309 -14.62 -0.79 -41.29
CA THR A 309 -15.96 -1.41 -41.08
C THR A 309 -16.17 -1.76 -39.61
N SER A 310 -17.21 -1.20 -39.00
CA SER A 310 -17.82 -1.80 -37.80
C SER A 310 -18.52 -3.10 -38.19
N PRO A 311 -18.53 -4.12 -37.31
CA PRO A 311 -19.83 -4.70 -37.03
C PRO A 311 -20.07 -5.13 -35.58
N ALA A 312 -21.34 -5.00 -35.22
CA ALA A 312 -22.15 -5.93 -34.44
C ALA A 312 -21.84 -6.14 -32.95
N THR A 313 -22.73 -5.55 -32.15
CA THR A 313 -23.24 -6.07 -30.88
C THR A 313 -23.39 -7.61 -30.90
N SER A 314 -22.52 -8.32 -30.19
CA SER A 314 -22.73 -9.71 -29.81
C SER A 314 -23.24 -9.76 -28.37
N LYS A 315 -24.39 -10.41 -28.20
CA LYS A 315 -24.86 -10.89 -26.90
C LYS A 315 -23.90 -11.99 -26.45
N SER A 316 -23.12 -11.76 -25.40
CA SER A 316 -22.36 -12.81 -24.72
C SER A 316 -23.02 -13.05 -23.36
N GLY A 317 -24.00 -13.97 -23.34
CA GLY A 317 -24.31 -14.72 -22.14
C GLY A 317 -23.17 -15.72 -21.92
N ARG A 318 -22.39 -15.51 -20.86
CA ARG A 318 -21.40 -16.47 -20.39
C ARG A 318 -21.05 -16.06 -18.98
N VAL A 319 -21.26 -16.94 -18.00
CA VAL A 319 -20.43 -16.93 -16.77
C VAL A 319 -19.04 -17.41 -17.19
N GLY A 320 -18.36 -16.62 -18.04
CA GLY A 320 -17.19 -17.03 -18.80
C GLY A 320 -15.91 -17.03 -17.97
N ASN A 321 -15.98 -16.62 -16.71
CA ASN A 321 -14.82 -16.64 -15.83
C ASN A 321 -15.23 -16.88 -14.38
N MET A 322 -15.23 -18.14 -13.94
CA MET A 322 -15.44 -18.53 -12.53
C MET A 322 -14.30 -18.05 -11.61
N ALA A 323 -13.29 -17.36 -12.16
CA ALA A 323 -12.21 -16.76 -11.39
C ALA A 323 -12.60 -15.43 -10.73
N PHE A 324 -13.61 -14.71 -11.21
CA PHE A 324 -14.02 -13.42 -10.63
C PHE A 324 -15.51 -13.12 -10.82
N TRP A 325 -16.04 -12.25 -9.96
CA TRP A 325 -17.43 -11.77 -10.06
C TRP A 325 -17.61 -10.83 -11.26
N ASP A 326 -18.37 -11.29 -12.27
CA ASP A 326 -18.73 -10.48 -13.44
C ASP A 326 -19.91 -9.56 -13.10
N PHE A 327 -19.66 -8.25 -13.13
CA PHE A 327 -20.67 -7.23 -12.83
C PHE A 327 -21.84 -7.26 -13.80
N ASP A 328 -21.57 -7.38 -15.10
CA ASP A 328 -22.61 -7.32 -16.13
C ASP A 328 -23.51 -8.55 -16.05
N PHE A 329 -22.93 -9.72 -15.77
CA PHE A 329 -23.67 -10.92 -15.44
C PHE A 329 -24.55 -10.74 -14.21
N LEU A 330 -23.98 -10.33 -13.06
CA LEU A 330 -24.74 -10.17 -11.81
C LEU A 330 -25.92 -9.21 -11.94
N MET A 331 -25.74 -8.08 -12.64
CA MET A 331 -26.80 -7.11 -12.89
C MET A 331 -27.91 -7.70 -13.77
N SER A 332 -27.54 -8.45 -14.82
CA SER A 332 -28.50 -9.07 -15.74
C SER A 332 -29.27 -10.21 -15.06
N ASN A 333 -28.55 -11.07 -14.34
CA ASN A 333 -29.10 -12.22 -13.63
C ASN A 333 -30.06 -11.83 -12.49
N ASN A 334 -29.84 -10.65 -11.88
CA ASN A 334 -30.71 -10.12 -10.84
C ASN A 334 -31.77 -9.13 -11.35
N SER A 335 -31.94 -9.01 -12.68
CA SER A 335 -32.91 -8.09 -13.30
C SER A 335 -32.79 -6.64 -12.81
N VAL A 336 -31.57 -6.16 -12.57
CA VAL A 336 -31.32 -4.78 -12.14
C VAL A 336 -31.65 -3.84 -13.29
N ASN A 337 -32.53 -2.86 -13.05
CA ASN A 337 -32.96 -1.98 -14.12
C ASN A 337 -31.76 -1.18 -14.72
N PRO A 338 -31.78 -0.87 -16.03
CA PRO A 338 -30.64 -0.21 -16.69
C PRO A 338 -30.28 1.15 -16.09
N GLY A 339 -31.26 1.91 -15.58
CA GLY A 339 -31.04 3.20 -14.93
C GLY A 339 -30.26 3.08 -13.63
N SER A 340 -30.61 2.11 -12.80
CA SER A 340 -29.92 1.73 -11.56
C SER A 340 -28.53 1.20 -11.84
N LYS A 341 -28.33 0.40 -12.91
CA LYS A 341 -27.01 -0.06 -13.34
C LYS A 341 -26.10 1.13 -13.72
N VAL A 342 -26.61 2.08 -14.50
CA VAL A 342 -25.86 3.30 -14.85
C VAL A 342 -25.57 4.15 -13.61
N ASN A 343 -26.54 4.29 -12.70
CA ASN A 343 -26.35 5.02 -11.45
C ASN A 343 -25.31 4.36 -10.54
N LEU A 344 -25.33 3.04 -10.43
CA LEU A 344 -24.34 2.26 -9.70
C LEU A 344 -22.94 2.50 -10.28
N LEU A 345 -22.75 2.43 -11.60
CA LEU A 345 -21.45 2.68 -12.21
C LEU A 345 -20.96 4.13 -11.99
N LYS A 346 -21.85 5.13 -12.09
CA LYS A 346 -21.53 6.53 -11.80
C LYS A 346 -21.13 6.73 -10.33
N THR A 347 -21.90 6.14 -9.43
CA THR A 347 -21.69 6.24 -7.98
C THR A 347 -20.43 5.48 -7.56
N ASN A 348 -20.19 4.32 -8.15
CA ASN A 348 -18.98 3.53 -7.99
C ASN A 348 -17.72 4.29 -8.43
N LYS A 349 -17.79 5.01 -9.56
CA LYS A 349 -16.73 5.94 -9.99
C LYS A 349 -16.55 7.11 -9.02
N LYS A 350 -17.64 7.68 -8.49
CA LYS A 350 -17.59 8.77 -7.49
C LYS A 350 -16.90 8.32 -6.19
N PHE A 351 -17.12 7.08 -5.77
CA PHE A 351 -16.44 6.46 -4.63
C PHE A 351 -15.09 5.82 -5.01
N GLY A 352 -14.71 5.87 -6.29
CA GLY A 352 -13.55 5.23 -6.91
C GLY A 352 -13.28 3.78 -6.50
N ARG A 353 -14.35 3.00 -6.41
CA ARG A 353 -14.31 1.56 -6.21
C ARG A 353 -13.99 0.86 -7.52
N SER A 354 -13.23 -0.25 -7.48
CA SER A 354 -13.02 -1.10 -8.66
C SER A 354 -14.31 -1.84 -9.04
N ILE A 355 -14.41 -2.31 -10.29
CA ILE A 355 -15.56 -3.11 -10.72
C ILE A 355 -15.63 -4.45 -9.95
N ALA A 356 -14.48 -5.00 -9.57
CA ALA A 356 -14.40 -6.19 -8.73
C ALA A 356 -14.95 -5.93 -7.31
N SER A 357 -14.60 -4.78 -6.71
CA SER A 357 -15.13 -4.35 -5.41
C SER A 357 -16.64 -4.11 -5.48
N LEU A 358 -17.14 -3.50 -6.56
CA LEU A 358 -18.57 -3.32 -6.78
C LEU A 358 -19.32 -4.64 -6.87
N SER A 359 -18.77 -5.60 -7.61
CA SER A 359 -19.37 -6.92 -7.84
C SER A 359 -19.38 -7.75 -6.57
N ALA A 360 -18.25 -7.83 -5.86
CA ALA A 360 -18.17 -8.46 -4.54
C ALA A 360 -19.08 -7.75 -3.52
N GLY A 361 -19.19 -6.43 -3.58
CA GLY A 361 -20.12 -5.67 -2.75
C GLY A 361 -21.58 -6.06 -2.99
N PHE A 362 -21.98 -6.20 -4.25
CA PHE A 362 -23.32 -6.66 -4.62
C PHE A 362 -23.60 -8.06 -4.09
N VAL A 363 -22.65 -9.00 -4.26
CA VAL A 363 -22.74 -10.36 -3.71
C VAL A 363 -22.85 -10.33 -2.18
N SER A 364 -22.06 -9.50 -1.51
CA SER A 364 -22.08 -9.35 -0.06
C SER A 364 -23.45 -8.90 0.46
N TRP A 365 -24.09 -7.93 -0.20
CA TRP A 365 -25.43 -7.47 0.17
C TRP A 365 -26.52 -8.50 -0.11
N LEU A 366 -26.38 -9.31 -1.16
CA LEU A 366 -27.27 -10.45 -1.40
C LEU A 366 -27.11 -11.50 -0.31
N LEU A 367 -25.87 -11.91 0.02
CA LEU A 367 -25.59 -12.85 1.11
C LEU A 367 -26.17 -12.35 2.44
N TYR A 368 -25.99 -11.06 2.76
CA TYR A 368 -26.57 -10.44 3.94
C TYR A 368 -28.10 -10.54 3.95
N ALA A 369 -28.77 -10.25 2.84
CA ALA A 369 -30.22 -10.24 2.76
C ALA A 369 -30.86 -11.63 3.00
N TYR A 370 -30.15 -12.71 2.65
CA TYR A 370 -30.60 -14.09 2.86
C TYR A 370 -30.09 -14.70 4.17
N SER A 371 -29.27 -13.98 4.94
CA SER A 371 -28.78 -14.43 6.25
C SER A 371 -29.85 -14.33 7.34
N PRO A 372 -29.67 -14.97 8.52
CA PRO A 372 -30.57 -14.83 9.66
C PRO A 372 -30.74 -13.36 10.10
N VAL A 373 -29.67 -12.57 10.01
CA VAL A 373 -29.64 -11.14 10.34
C VAL A 373 -30.45 -10.31 9.33
N GLY A 374 -30.52 -10.76 8.08
CA GLY A 374 -31.26 -10.14 6.98
C GLY A 374 -32.70 -10.63 6.79
N SER A 375 -33.17 -11.58 7.62
CA SER A 375 -34.46 -12.29 7.48
C SER A 375 -35.73 -11.44 7.30
N LYS A 376 -35.68 -10.13 7.56
CA LYS A 376 -36.79 -9.18 7.38
C LYS A 376 -36.78 -8.43 6.05
N ILE A 377 -35.85 -8.73 5.15
CA ILE A 377 -35.71 -8.03 3.86
C ILE A 377 -36.59 -8.67 2.80
N SER A 378 -37.57 -7.92 2.30
CA SER A 378 -38.49 -8.39 1.26
C SER A 378 -37.96 -8.19 -0.17
N ASP A 379 -37.02 -7.25 -0.36
CA ASP A 379 -36.39 -6.97 -1.66
C ASP A 379 -34.85 -6.98 -1.52
N PRO A 380 -34.21 -8.16 -1.64
CA PRO A 380 -32.76 -8.31 -1.55
C PRO A 380 -31.99 -7.49 -2.59
N VAL A 381 -32.50 -7.40 -3.82
CA VAL A 381 -31.84 -6.69 -4.92
C VAL A 381 -31.95 -5.19 -4.73
N GLY A 382 -33.15 -4.69 -4.41
CA GLY A 382 -33.34 -3.27 -4.11
C GLY A 382 -32.50 -2.82 -2.93
N LEU A 383 -32.35 -3.65 -1.89
CA LEU A 383 -31.42 -3.37 -0.80
C LEU A 383 -29.98 -3.29 -1.29
N ALA A 384 -29.50 -4.27 -2.05
CA ALA A 384 -28.13 -4.29 -2.55
C ALA A 384 -27.83 -3.06 -3.42
N VAL A 385 -28.71 -2.72 -4.35
CA VAL A 385 -28.58 -1.53 -5.20
C VAL A 385 -28.57 -0.24 -4.36
N LYS A 386 -29.50 -0.10 -3.41
CA LYS A 386 -29.60 1.07 -2.53
C LYS A 386 -28.34 1.24 -1.69
N ARG A 387 -27.90 0.18 -1.01
CA ARG A 387 -26.72 0.20 -0.13
C ARG A 387 -25.45 0.44 -0.91
N LEU A 388 -25.32 -0.09 -2.13
CA LEU A 388 -24.20 0.22 -3.01
C LEU A 388 -24.18 1.67 -3.49
N CYS A 389 -25.32 2.36 -3.52
CA CYS A 389 -25.36 3.79 -3.85
C CYS A 389 -25.06 4.68 -2.63
N GLU A 390 -25.40 4.23 -1.42
CA GLU A 390 -25.25 5.00 -0.18
C GLU A 390 -23.88 4.82 0.49
N ASN A 391 -23.32 3.61 0.43
CA ASN A 391 -22.12 3.25 1.19
C ASN A 391 -20.83 3.42 0.38
N VAL A 392 -19.81 3.97 1.03
CA VAL A 392 -18.45 4.10 0.47
C VAL A 392 -17.80 2.72 0.35
N SER A 393 -17.96 1.87 1.38
CA SER A 393 -17.61 0.45 1.34
C SER A 393 -18.65 -0.33 0.53
N ALA A 394 -18.19 -1.19 -0.38
CA ALA A 394 -19.09 -1.84 -1.33
C ALA A 394 -19.98 -2.93 -0.69
N GLY A 395 -19.53 -3.63 0.35
CA GLY A 395 -20.25 -4.77 0.89
C GLY A 395 -20.89 -4.56 2.27
N ALA A 396 -21.59 -5.58 2.76
CA ALA A 396 -22.39 -5.56 3.99
C ALA A 396 -21.56 -5.60 5.28
N GLY A 397 -20.25 -5.82 5.19
CA GLY A 397 -19.36 -5.94 6.35
C GLY A 397 -19.17 -7.37 6.84
N GLY A 398 -18.18 -7.57 7.70
CA GLY A 398 -17.92 -8.82 8.42
C GLY A 398 -17.90 -10.08 7.54
N ASP A 399 -18.60 -11.10 8.00
CA ASP A 399 -18.77 -12.43 7.40
C ASP A 399 -19.17 -12.38 5.92
N PHE A 400 -20.10 -11.50 5.55
CA PHE A 400 -20.62 -11.43 4.18
C PHE A 400 -19.62 -10.79 3.22
N ASN A 401 -18.79 -9.84 3.68
CA ASN A 401 -17.69 -9.33 2.87
C ASN A 401 -16.65 -10.42 2.63
N ARG A 402 -16.41 -11.26 3.63
CA ARG A 402 -15.42 -12.33 3.55
C ARG A 402 -15.85 -13.41 2.56
N LEU A 403 -17.10 -13.87 2.64
CA LEU A 403 -17.64 -14.82 1.65
C LEU A 403 -17.70 -14.23 0.24
N ALA A 404 -18.04 -12.94 0.09
CA ALA A 404 -18.10 -12.31 -1.23
C ALA A 404 -16.71 -12.02 -1.86
N LYS A 405 -15.62 -12.07 -1.07
CA LYS A 405 -14.25 -12.01 -1.59
C LYS A 405 -13.76 -13.33 -2.17
N LEU A 406 -14.44 -14.44 -1.89
CA LEU A 406 -14.18 -15.71 -2.56
C LEU A 406 -14.44 -15.58 -4.06
N THR A 407 -13.72 -16.39 -4.84
CA THR A 407 -14.06 -16.55 -6.26
C THR A 407 -15.45 -17.16 -6.40
N PRO A 408 -16.17 -16.87 -7.50
CA PRO A 408 -17.46 -17.52 -7.77
C PRO A 408 -17.36 -19.05 -7.66
N TYR A 409 -16.27 -19.64 -8.15
CA TYR A 409 -16.00 -21.07 -8.00
C TYR A 409 -15.98 -21.52 -6.53
N ALA A 410 -15.15 -20.88 -5.71
CA ALA A 410 -14.99 -21.29 -4.31
C ALA A 410 -16.28 -21.12 -3.50
N LEU A 411 -17.04 -20.04 -3.73
CA LEU A 411 -18.33 -19.87 -3.07
C LEU A 411 -19.38 -20.86 -3.60
N ARG A 412 -19.41 -21.12 -4.91
CA ARG A 412 -20.30 -22.13 -5.52
C ARG A 412 -20.04 -23.52 -4.95
N SER A 413 -18.77 -23.91 -4.79
CA SER A 413 -18.40 -25.20 -4.19
C SER A 413 -18.94 -25.37 -2.76
N LEU A 414 -19.02 -24.30 -1.96
CA LEU A 414 -19.65 -24.35 -0.64
C LEU A 414 -21.16 -24.59 -0.73
N PHE A 415 -21.85 -23.91 -1.65
CA PHE A 415 -23.27 -24.17 -1.89
C PHE A 415 -23.52 -25.59 -2.41
N ASP A 416 -22.72 -26.05 -3.37
CA ASP A 416 -22.88 -27.37 -3.98
C ASP A 416 -22.64 -28.49 -2.96
N ALA A 417 -21.61 -28.37 -2.13
CA ALA A 417 -21.33 -29.33 -1.07
C ALA A 417 -22.44 -29.36 -0.01
N ASP A 418 -22.96 -28.20 0.41
CA ASP A 418 -24.05 -28.11 1.37
C ASP A 418 -25.37 -28.69 0.81
N MET A 419 -25.71 -28.37 -0.45
CA MET A 419 -26.89 -28.93 -1.12
C MET A 419 -26.76 -30.44 -1.38
N ALA A 420 -25.54 -30.96 -1.56
CA ALA A 420 -25.25 -32.38 -1.71
C ALA A 420 -25.16 -33.13 -0.36
N GLY A 421 -25.23 -32.43 0.79
CA GLY A 421 -25.07 -33.01 2.12
C GLY A 421 -23.65 -33.49 2.41
N VAL A 422 -22.66 -32.96 1.70
CA VAL A 422 -21.23 -33.25 1.89
C VAL A 422 -20.68 -32.30 2.95
N ASP A 423 -19.75 -32.77 3.79
CA ASP A 423 -19.10 -31.89 4.76
C ASP A 423 -18.27 -30.80 4.06
N LEU A 424 -18.50 -29.56 4.48
CA LEU A 424 -17.85 -28.35 3.95
C LEU A 424 -16.41 -28.17 4.49
N GLY A 425 -15.99 -29.02 5.43
CA GLY A 425 -14.69 -28.95 6.09
C GLY A 425 -14.64 -27.94 7.24
N GLU A 426 -13.41 -27.64 7.68
CA GLU A 426 -13.08 -26.84 8.87
C GLU A 426 -12.52 -25.43 8.54
N SER A 427 -12.58 -25.00 7.28
CA SER A 427 -12.11 -23.66 6.92
C SER A 427 -12.97 -22.59 7.60
N GLN A 428 -12.38 -21.41 7.85
CA GLN A 428 -13.10 -20.31 8.47
C GLN A 428 -14.29 -19.87 7.62
N GLU A 429 -14.15 -19.89 6.29
CA GLU A 429 -15.21 -19.60 5.33
C GLU A 429 -16.32 -20.65 5.35
N ALA A 430 -15.99 -21.93 5.50
CA ALA A 430 -16.98 -22.99 5.70
C ALA A 430 -17.73 -22.80 7.03
N GLY A 431 -17.04 -22.38 8.10
CA GLY A 431 -17.67 -22.04 9.38
C GLY A 431 -18.66 -20.88 9.26
N ILE A 432 -18.26 -19.80 8.57
CA ILE A 432 -19.13 -18.64 8.31
C ILE A 432 -20.32 -19.03 7.44
N TYR A 433 -20.10 -19.85 6.41
CA TYR A 433 -21.17 -20.37 5.56
C TYR A 433 -22.16 -21.21 6.38
N LYS A 434 -21.66 -22.15 7.20
CA LYS A 434 -22.49 -23.01 8.06
C LYS A 434 -23.39 -22.15 8.96
N LEU A 435 -22.80 -21.15 9.62
CA LEU A 435 -23.51 -20.25 10.53
C LEU A 435 -24.65 -19.46 9.87
N ASN A 436 -24.47 -19.06 8.60
CA ASN A 436 -25.39 -18.12 7.94
C ASN A 436 -26.35 -18.79 6.94
N PHE A 437 -25.99 -19.94 6.36
CA PHE A 437 -26.71 -20.51 5.22
C PHE A 437 -27.05 -21.99 5.34
N HIS A 438 -26.44 -22.76 6.25
CA HIS A 438 -26.74 -24.20 6.39
C HIS A 438 -28.23 -24.44 6.70
N ASP A 439 -28.76 -23.71 7.69
CA ASP A 439 -30.16 -23.81 8.12
C ASP A 439 -31.13 -22.97 7.26
N LEU A 440 -30.66 -22.36 6.17
CA LEU A 440 -31.51 -21.57 5.28
C LEU A 440 -32.51 -22.50 4.56
N GLN A 441 -33.79 -22.11 4.55
CA GLN A 441 -34.86 -22.85 3.86
C GLN A 441 -34.46 -23.15 2.40
N ALA A 442 -34.70 -24.38 1.95
CA ALA A 442 -34.27 -24.86 0.63
C ALA A 442 -34.67 -23.92 -0.53
N ILE A 443 -35.88 -23.36 -0.48
CA ILE A 443 -36.40 -22.42 -1.49
C ILE A 443 -35.55 -21.14 -1.52
N HIS A 444 -35.22 -20.57 -0.36
CA HIS A 444 -34.39 -19.36 -0.27
C HIS A 444 -32.93 -19.64 -0.63
N LYS A 445 -32.42 -20.84 -0.31
CA LYS A 445 -31.07 -21.28 -0.67
C LYS A 445 -30.92 -21.45 -2.18
N GLN A 446 -31.90 -22.09 -2.85
CA GLN A 446 -31.94 -22.22 -4.31
C GLN A 446 -32.09 -20.86 -5.00
N GLU A 447 -32.93 -19.97 -4.47
CA GLU A 447 -33.09 -18.62 -5.02
C GLU A 447 -31.80 -17.80 -4.91
N LEU A 448 -31.12 -17.86 -3.76
CA LEU A 448 -29.81 -17.22 -3.58
C LEU A 448 -28.76 -17.80 -4.55
N TYR A 449 -28.72 -19.14 -4.68
CA TYR A 449 -27.84 -19.83 -5.61
C TYR A 449 -28.08 -19.35 -7.06
N ARG A 450 -29.33 -19.35 -7.52
CA ARG A 450 -29.72 -18.88 -8.87
C ARG A 450 -29.28 -17.44 -9.09
N ARG A 451 -29.47 -16.56 -8.12
CA ARG A 451 -29.10 -15.13 -8.21
C ARG A 451 -27.59 -14.90 -8.33
N LEU A 452 -26.78 -15.78 -7.74
CA LEU A 452 -25.32 -15.65 -7.73
C LEU A 452 -24.68 -16.34 -8.93
N PHE A 453 -25.19 -17.49 -9.36
CA PHE A 453 -24.52 -18.37 -10.33
C PHE A 453 -25.31 -18.60 -11.63
N GLY A 454 -26.59 -18.24 -11.67
CA GLY A 454 -27.48 -18.51 -12.80
C GLY A 454 -28.26 -19.81 -12.64
N ASP A 455 -29.02 -20.18 -13.68
CA ASP A 455 -29.78 -21.42 -13.70
C ASP A 455 -28.87 -22.66 -13.90
N PRO A 456 -29.13 -23.78 -13.19
CA PRO A 456 -28.35 -25.00 -13.36
C PRO A 456 -28.58 -25.71 -14.71
N GLU A 457 -29.53 -25.25 -15.54
CA GLU A 457 -29.89 -25.88 -16.83
C GLU A 457 -29.24 -25.22 -18.07
N ASP A 458 -28.39 -24.20 -17.89
CA ASP A 458 -27.67 -23.50 -18.98
C ASP A 458 -26.18 -23.89 -19.08
N GLU A 459 -25.80 -25.10 -18.65
CA GLU A 459 -24.45 -25.69 -18.87
C GLU A 459 -24.31 -26.43 -20.22
#